data_AF-A0A522YQF6-F1
#
_entry.id   AF-A0A522YQF6-F1
#
_cell.length_a   1.000
_cell.length_b   1.000
_cell.length_c   1.000
_cell.angle_alpha   90.00
_cell.angle_beta   90.00
_cell.angle_gamma   90.00
#
_symmetry.space_group_name_H-M   'P 1'
#
loop_
_entity.id
_entity.type
_entity.pdbx_description
1 polymer ?
#
loop_
_entity_poly.entity_id
_entity_poly.type
_entity_poly.pdbx_seq_one_letter_code
_entity_poly.pdbx_strand_id
1 'polypeptide(L)'
;MRCAFKAVLLFLIPAAAWGAGTEAAQPRCRACHTSPAPTRQKPALAPCPRARYKVDRSAEPAPDALTLGRSTAPYAPVKFAHKAHAKWAELSGGCALCHHYDESRPIQACAACHPAERRREDLTKPDVRAARHRLCLDCHRALEPEVSCAACHDGKGLGLPRAVEPDKAARRGGFPHGEHVRTYGASCADCHGGWSCAACHHAAGVKPPPTTPGACLKCHPAVPKGG
;
A
#
# COMPACT_ATOMS: atom_id res chain seq x y z
N MET A 1 -67.07 -54.77 -34.66
CA MET A 1 -66.70 -53.40 -35.07
C MET A 1 -65.94 -52.74 -33.94
N ARG A 2 -64.79 -52.14 -34.25
CA ARG A 2 -63.76 -51.66 -33.32
C ARG A 2 -64.09 -50.25 -32.81
N CYS A 3 -64.11 -50.02 -31.49
CA CYS A 3 -63.95 -48.69 -30.91
C CYS A 3 -62.61 -48.64 -30.18
N ALA A 4 -61.69 -47.83 -30.70
CA ALA A 4 -60.33 -47.66 -30.19
C ALA A 4 -60.32 -46.71 -28.99
N PHE A 5 -59.89 -47.20 -27.84
CA PHE A 5 -59.45 -46.37 -26.71
C PHE A 5 -58.02 -45.91 -26.99
N LYS A 6 -57.81 -44.60 -27.15
CA LYS A 6 -56.47 -43.99 -27.15
C LYS A 6 -55.92 -44.04 -25.72
N ALA A 7 -54.94 -44.89 -25.48
CA ALA A 7 -54.13 -44.86 -24.26
C ALA A 7 -53.22 -43.63 -24.28
N VAL A 8 -53.38 -42.77 -23.29
CA VAL A 8 -52.45 -41.66 -23.00
C VAL A 8 -51.27 -42.27 -22.25
N LEU A 9 -50.11 -42.37 -22.92
CA LEU A 9 -48.85 -42.78 -22.28
C LEU A 9 -48.34 -41.59 -21.45
N LEU A 10 -48.45 -41.66 -20.12
CA LEU A 10 -47.67 -40.80 -19.22
C LEU A 10 -46.20 -41.24 -19.27
N PHE A 11 -45.36 -40.49 -19.96
CA PHE A 11 -43.91 -40.60 -19.83
C PHE A 11 -43.50 -39.97 -18.50
N LEU A 12 -43.18 -40.81 -17.52
CA LEU A 12 -42.42 -40.44 -16.34
C LEU A 12 -40.99 -40.12 -16.79
N ILE A 13 -40.69 -38.83 -16.97
CA ILE A 13 -39.31 -38.36 -17.16
C ILE A 13 -38.62 -38.43 -15.79
N PRO A 14 -37.51 -39.17 -15.64
CA PRO A 14 -36.74 -39.12 -14.41
C PRO A 14 -36.20 -37.70 -14.25
N ALA A 15 -36.47 -37.09 -13.09
CA ALA A 15 -35.84 -35.84 -12.71
C ALA A 15 -34.32 -36.04 -12.69
N ALA A 16 -33.67 -35.64 -13.78
CA ALA A 16 -32.23 -35.62 -13.88
C ALA A 16 -31.70 -34.76 -12.73
N ALA A 17 -30.94 -35.39 -11.85
CA ALA A 17 -30.19 -34.74 -10.80
C ALA A 17 -29.42 -33.57 -11.42
N TRP A 18 -29.83 -32.35 -11.10
CA TRP A 18 -29.05 -31.17 -11.41
C TRP A 18 -27.72 -31.32 -10.71
N GLY A 19 -26.68 -31.44 -11.54
CA GLY A 19 -25.31 -31.61 -11.12
C GLY A 19 -24.94 -30.55 -10.09
N ALA A 20 -24.18 -31.00 -9.10
CA ALA A 20 -23.35 -30.11 -8.29
C ALA A 20 -22.50 -29.27 -9.25
N GLY A 21 -22.97 -28.06 -9.54
CA GLY A 21 -22.11 -27.01 -10.06
C GLY A 21 -21.00 -26.87 -9.03
N THR A 22 -19.77 -27.15 -9.44
CA THR A 22 -18.59 -26.88 -8.64
C THR A 22 -18.63 -25.41 -8.26
N GLU A 23 -18.98 -25.15 -7.00
CA GLU A 23 -19.06 -23.83 -6.43
C GLU A 23 -17.70 -23.18 -6.61
N ALA A 24 -17.60 -22.25 -7.56
CA ALA A 24 -16.43 -21.39 -7.69
C ALA A 24 -16.26 -20.73 -6.32
N ALA A 25 -15.16 -21.07 -5.65
CA ALA A 25 -14.94 -20.82 -4.24
C ALA A 25 -15.12 -19.33 -3.90
N GLN A 26 -16.29 -18.97 -3.37
CA GLN A 26 -16.48 -17.67 -2.75
C GLN A 26 -15.52 -17.59 -1.55
N PRO A 27 -14.77 -16.49 -1.38
CA PRO A 27 -13.94 -16.33 -0.19
C PRO A 27 -14.88 -16.28 1.01
N ARG A 28 -14.89 -17.36 1.80
CA ARG A 28 -15.62 -17.42 3.06
C ARG A 28 -15.17 -16.25 3.92
N CYS A 29 -16.09 -15.43 4.43
CA CYS A 29 -15.75 -14.25 5.23
C CYS A 29 -14.77 -14.57 6.39
N ARG A 30 -14.85 -15.77 6.95
CA ARG A 30 -13.94 -16.29 7.99
C ARG A 30 -12.47 -16.43 7.56
N ALA A 31 -12.17 -16.46 6.26
CA ALA A 31 -10.81 -16.44 5.75
C ALA A 31 -10.09 -15.10 6.04
N CYS A 32 -10.86 -14.02 6.21
CA CYS A 32 -10.32 -12.70 6.53
C CYS A 32 -10.71 -12.22 7.93
N HIS A 33 -11.82 -12.71 8.48
CA HIS A 33 -12.35 -12.29 9.77
C HIS A 33 -12.17 -13.36 10.85
N THR A 34 -11.58 -12.98 11.99
CA THR A 34 -11.43 -13.83 13.17
C THR A 34 -12.71 -13.88 14.02
N SER A 35 -13.64 -12.94 13.81
CA SER A 35 -14.94 -12.89 14.47
C SER A 35 -16.06 -13.33 13.52
N PRO A 36 -17.08 -14.07 14.01
CA PRO A 36 -18.27 -14.40 13.24
C PRO A 36 -19.19 -13.18 12.98
N ALA A 37 -19.01 -12.07 13.69
CA ALA A 37 -19.82 -10.85 13.56
C ALA A 37 -18.92 -9.59 13.52
N PRO A 38 -18.15 -9.38 12.44
CA PRO A 38 -17.33 -8.18 12.28
C PRO A 38 -18.20 -6.95 12.02
N THR A 39 -17.79 -5.78 12.54
CA THR A 39 -18.41 -4.49 12.21
C THR A 39 -17.41 -3.59 11.49
N ARG A 40 -17.89 -2.49 10.88
CA ARG A 40 -17.00 -1.52 10.24
C ARG A 40 -15.98 -0.93 11.23
N GLN A 41 -16.41 -0.69 12.47
CA GLN A 41 -15.58 -0.16 13.54
C GLN A 41 -14.67 -1.23 14.18
N LYS A 42 -15.12 -2.49 14.19
CA LYS A 42 -14.37 -3.64 14.73
C LYS A 42 -14.34 -4.74 13.68
N PRO A 43 -13.50 -4.60 12.64
CA PRO A 43 -13.52 -5.51 11.52
C PRO A 43 -12.90 -6.87 11.86
N ALA A 44 -12.19 -7.04 12.99
CA ALA A 44 -11.65 -8.33 13.43
C ALA A 44 -10.87 -9.06 12.31
N LEU A 45 -10.00 -8.35 11.60
CA LEU A 45 -9.26 -8.92 10.48
C LEU A 45 -8.11 -9.79 10.98
N ALA A 46 -7.98 -11.00 10.43
CA ALA A 46 -6.80 -11.84 10.63
C ALA A 46 -5.56 -11.18 10.01
N PRO A 47 -4.36 -11.45 10.53
CA PRO A 47 -3.12 -11.08 9.85
C PRO A 47 -3.15 -11.60 8.41
N CYS A 48 -2.97 -10.69 7.45
CA CYS A 48 -3.01 -11.07 6.04
C CYS A 48 -1.81 -11.98 5.74
N PRO A 49 -2.01 -13.21 5.20
CA PRO A 49 -0.96 -14.22 5.04
C PRO A 49 0.03 -13.90 3.91
N ARG A 50 0.23 -12.61 3.59
CA ARG A 50 1.10 -12.21 2.47
C ARG A 50 2.54 -12.52 2.81
N ALA A 51 3.18 -13.32 1.96
CA ALA A 51 4.62 -13.51 1.99
C ALA A 51 5.30 -12.16 1.77
N ARG A 52 6.15 -11.77 2.72
CA ARG A 52 7.05 -10.63 2.59
C ARG A 52 8.34 -11.16 2.01
N TYR A 53 8.56 -10.97 0.71
CA TYR A 53 9.86 -11.21 0.11
C TYR A 53 10.62 -9.90 0.08
N LYS A 54 11.94 -9.95 0.22
CA LYS A 54 12.78 -8.78 0.01
C LYS A 54 13.14 -8.69 -1.45
N VAL A 55 12.98 -7.50 -2.03
CA VAL A 55 13.56 -7.17 -3.32
C VAL A 55 14.75 -6.26 -3.05
N ASP A 56 15.94 -6.87 -3.03
CA ASP A 56 17.19 -6.16 -2.82
C ASP A 56 17.67 -5.59 -4.16
N ARG A 57 17.03 -4.51 -4.63
CA ARG A 57 17.45 -3.71 -5.78
C ARG A 57 17.49 -2.25 -5.43
N SER A 58 18.45 -1.55 -6.02
CA SER A 58 18.51 -0.08 -5.95
C SER A 58 17.34 0.56 -6.68
N ALA A 59 16.92 1.73 -6.19
CA ALA A 59 15.96 2.64 -6.79
C ALA A 59 16.52 3.42 -7.99
N GLU A 60 17.84 3.39 -8.26
CA GLU A 60 18.44 4.16 -9.35
C GLU A 60 17.88 3.89 -10.76
N PRO A 61 17.62 2.64 -11.19
CA PRO A 61 17.02 2.36 -12.50
C PRO A 61 15.52 2.67 -12.58
N ALA A 62 14.90 3.11 -11.49
CA ALA A 62 13.50 3.47 -11.46
C ALA A 62 13.25 4.74 -12.31
N PRO A 63 12.22 4.77 -13.16
CA PRO A 63 11.87 5.98 -13.90
C PRO A 63 11.50 7.11 -12.92
N ASP A 64 11.83 8.35 -13.29
CA ASP A 64 11.54 9.51 -12.44
C ASP A 64 10.04 9.64 -12.16
N ALA A 65 9.23 9.47 -13.19
CA ALA A 65 7.79 9.60 -13.11
C ALA A 65 7.05 8.61 -14.00
N LEU A 66 5.84 8.26 -13.59
CA LEU A 66 4.89 7.43 -14.33
C LEU A 66 3.51 8.07 -14.30
N THR A 67 2.69 7.80 -15.31
CA THR A 67 1.26 8.15 -15.27
C THR A 67 0.45 6.92 -14.91
N LEU A 68 -0.31 6.98 -13.81
CA LEU A 68 -1.14 5.89 -13.33
C LEU A 68 -2.61 6.10 -13.71
N GLY A 69 -3.18 5.09 -14.34
CA GLY A 69 -4.60 5.06 -14.70
C GLY A 69 -4.94 5.89 -15.93
N ARG A 70 -6.24 6.01 -16.18
CA ARG A 70 -6.81 6.82 -17.26
C ARG A 70 -7.54 8.01 -16.65
N SER A 71 -7.75 9.05 -17.44
CA SER A 71 -8.58 10.17 -17.00
C SER A 71 -10.03 9.69 -16.91
N THR A 72 -10.65 9.93 -15.78
CA THR A 72 -12.08 9.67 -15.55
C THR A 72 -12.63 10.89 -14.84
N ALA A 73 -13.26 11.80 -15.59
CA ALA A 73 -13.79 13.05 -15.06
C ALA A 73 -14.60 12.81 -13.76
N PRO A 74 -14.36 13.58 -12.68
CA PRO A 74 -13.55 14.81 -12.63
C PRO A 74 -12.04 14.59 -12.38
N TYR A 75 -11.57 13.35 -12.31
CA TYR A 75 -10.20 13.02 -11.89
C TYR A 75 -9.22 12.96 -13.06
N ALA A 76 -8.13 13.72 -12.96
CA ALA A 76 -7.00 13.58 -13.87
C ALA A 76 -6.25 12.26 -13.58
N PRO A 77 -5.49 11.73 -14.56
CA PRO A 77 -4.54 10.65 -14.32
C PRO A 77 -3.53 11.08 -13.25
N VAL A 78 -3.10 10.13 -12.41
CA VAL A 78 -2.13 10.44 -11.34
C VAL A 78 -0.74 10.46 -11.96
N LYS A 79 -0.05 11.59 -11.84
CA LYS A 79 1.37 11.71 -12.14
C LYS A 79 2.18 11.30 -10.90
N PHE A 80 2.81 10.14 -10.96
CA PHE A 80 3.46 9.50 -9.83
C PHE A 80 4.99 9.62 -9.93
N ALA A 81 5.63 10.30 -8.97
CA ALA A 81 7.10 10.36 -8.86
C ALA A 81 7.71 9.02 -8.42
N HIS A 82 7.85 8.07 -9.34
CA HIS A 82 8.25 6.70 -9.04
C HIS A 82 9.66 6.61 -8.43
N LYS A 83 10.67 7.32 -8.96
CA LYS A 83 12.04 7.30 -8.40
C LYS A 83 12.10 7.86 -6.97
N ALA A 84 11.37 8.93 -6.68
CA ALA A 84 11.32 9.51 -5.33
C ALA A 84 10.70 8.54 -4.31
N HIS A 85 9.60 7.88 -4.69
CA HIS A 85 8.98 6.86 -3.84
C HIS A 85 9.88 5.63 -3.67
N ALA A 86 10.58 5.20 -4.72
CA ALA A 86 11.51 4.08 -4.65
C ALA A 86 12.68 4.37 -3.69
N LYS A 87 13.28 5.57 -3.76
CA LYS A 87 14.34 6.01 -2.83
C LYS A 87 13.88 6.02 -1.38
N TRP A 88 12.66 6.50 -1.13
CA TRP A 88 12.10 6.47 0.22
C TRP A 88 11.84 5.03 0.69
N ALA A 89 11.35 4.16 -0.20
CA ALA A 89 11.07 2.78 0.11
C ALA A 89 12.33 1.98 0.46
N GLU A 90 13.51 2.28 -0.12
CA GLU A 90 14.79 1.65 0.26
C GLU A 90 15.05 1.69 1.77
N LEU A 91 14.60 2.75 2.46
CA LEU A 91 14.76 2.91 3.91
C LEU A 91 13.71 2.14 4.74
N SER A 92 12.64 1.63 4.10
CA SER A 92 11.43 1.14 4.78
C SER A 92 10.83 -0.14 4.17
N GLY A 93 11.63 -0.93 3.44
CA GLY A 93 11.20 -2.23 2.90
C GLY A 93 11.52 -2.49 1.42
N GLY A 94 12.21 -1.58 0.76
CA GLY A 94 12.63 -1.67 -0.63
C GLY A 94 11.46 -1.73 -1.62
N CYS A 95 11.70 -2.29 -2.79
CA CYS A 95 10.67 -2.38 -3.84
C CYS A 95 9.46 -3.22 -3.40
N ALA A 96 9.67 -4.15 -2.46
CA ALA A 96 8.64 -5.04 -1.92
C ALA A 96 7.55 -4.31 -1.11
N LEU A 97 7.81 -3.06 -0.73
CA LEU A 97 6.81 -2.22 -0.06
C LEU A 97 5.60 -1.94 -0.98
N CYS A 98 5.84 -1.81 -2.28
CA CYS A 98 4.80 -1.55 -3.27
C CYS A 98 4.55 -2.73 -4.20
N HIS A 99 5.62 -3.37 -4.68
CA HIS A 99 5.54 -4.53 -5.54
C HIS A 99 5.44 -5.77 -4.69
N HIS A 100 4.25 -6.37 -4.68
CA HIS A 100 4.00 -7.63 -3.99
C HIS A 100 3.75 -8.76 -4.97
N TYR A 101 4.05 -10.00 -4.57
CA TYR A 101 3.90 -11.21 -5.37
C TYR A 101 4.55 -11.18 -6.77
N ASP A 102 5.46 -10.24 -7.00
CA ASP A 102 6.15 -10.01 -8.25
C ASP A 102 7.61 -10.45 -8.14
N GLU A 103 7.84 -11.70 -8.52
CA GLU A 103 9.16 -12.29 -8.70
C GLU A 103 9.71 -12.05 -10.11
N SER A 104 8.88 -11.50 -11.01
CA SER A 104 9.25 -11.35 -12.41
C SER A 104 10.30 -10.26 -12.62
N ARG A 105 10.99 -10.36 -13.75
CA ARG A 105 12.02 -9.42 -14.18
C ARG A 105 11.79 -9.10 -15.66
N PRO A 106 11.50 -7.85 -16.05
CA PRO A 106 11.39 -6.65 -15.20
C PRO A 106 10.18 -6.69 -14.24
N ILE A 107 10.22 -5.86 -13.19
CA ILE A 107 9.10 -5.66 -12.26
C ILE A 107 7.87 -5.17 -13.06
N GLN A 108 6.71 -5.80 -12.84
CA GLN A 108 5.49 -5.53 -13.59
C GLN A 108 4.71 -4.33 -13.01
N ALA A 109 3.91 -3.71 -13.86
CA ALA A 109 2.91 -2.74 -13.44
C ALA A 109 1.75 -3.43 -12.70
N CYS A 110 1.10 -2.72 -11.79
CA CYS A 110 -0.05 -3.25 -11.02
C CYS A 110 -1.14 -3.84 -11.93
N ALA A 111 -1.36 -3.23 -13.10
CA ALA A 111 -2.38 -3.63 -14.07
C ALA A 111 -2.11 -4.98 -14.75
N ALA A 112 -0.89 -5.52 -14.65
CA ALA A 112 -0.58 -6.86 -15.16
C ALA A 112 -1.32 -7.96 -14.38
N CYS A 113 -1.54 -7.74 -13.08
CA CYS A 113 -2.20 -8.71 -12.19
C CYS A 113 -3.56 -8.23 -11.70
N HIS A 114 -3.75 -6.92 -11.50
CA HIS A 114 -5.00 -6.33 -11.04
C HIS A 114 -5.89 -5.93 -12.22
N PRO A 115 -7.11 -6.50 -12.33
CA PRO A 115 -8.01 -6.19 -13.43
C PRO A 115 -8.51 -4.74 -13.37
N ALA A 116 -8.90 -4.19 -14.52
CA ALA A 116 -9.53 -2.88 -14.58
C ALA A 116 -10.91 -2.88 -13.88
N GLU A 117 -11.66 -3.97 -14.03
CA GLU A 117 -12.99 -4.15 -13.46
C GLU A 117 -12.96 -4.92 -12.15
N ARG A 118 -13.91 -4.57 -11.28
CA ARG A 118 -14.06 -5.22 -9.98
C ARG A 118 -14.75 -6.56 -10.13
N ARG A 119 -14.12 -7.59 -9.56
CA ARG A 119 -14.70 -8.92 -9.35
C ARG A 119 -15.19 -8.97 -7.91
N ARG A 120 -16.49 -9.12 -7.68
CA ARG A 120 -17.07 -9.11 -6.33
C ARG A 120 -16.97 -10.48 -5.66
N GLU A 121 -16.84 -11.50 -6.49
CA GLU A 121 -16.72 -12.90 -6.13
C GLU A 121 -15.31 -13.22 -5.61
N ASP A 122 -14.29 -12.46 -6.02
CA ASP A 122 -12.91 -12.58 -5.55
C ASP A 122 -12.45 -11.28 -4.87
N LEU A 123 -12.57 -11.24 -3.55
CA LEU A 123 -12.11 -10.12 -2.73
C LEU A 123 -10.61 -10.17 -2.40
N THR A 124 -9.92 -11.25 -2.76
CA THR A 124 -8.48 -11.41 -2.47
C THR A 124 -7.63 -10.57 -3.42
N LYS A 125 -8.16 -10.27 -4.62
CA LYS A 125 -7.49 -9.50 -5.65
C LYS A 125 -8.37 -8.32 -6.09
N PRO A 126 -8.15 -7.12 -5.51
CA PRO A 126 -8.91 -5.94 -5.88
C PRO A 126 -8.67 -5.52 -7.34
N ASP A 127 -9.61 -4.75 -7.89
CA ASP A 127 -9.38 -4.02 -9.13
C ASP A 127 -8.20 -3.04 -9.00
N VAL A 128 -7.57 -2.66 -10.11
CA VAL A 128 -6.36 -1.85 -10.11
C VAL A 128 -6.55 -0.47 -9.47
N ARG A 129 -7.77 0.09 -9.53
CA ARG A 129 -8.09 1.35 -8.86
C ARG A 129 -8.11 1.16 -7.34
N ALA A 130 -8.78 0.12 -6.86
CA ALA A 130 -8.84 -0.21 -5.44
C ALA A 130 -7.47 -0.62 -4.88
N ALA A 131 -6.68 -1.39 -5.63
CA ALA A 131 -5.33 -1.80 -5.25
C ALA A 131 -4.42 -0.58 -4.98
N ARG A 132 -4.40 0.38 -5.92
CA ARG A 132 -3.63 1.62 -5.79
C ARG A 132 -4.11 2.48 -4.61
N HIS A 133 -5.42 2.75 -4.51
CA HIS A 133 -5.93 3.58 -3.41
C HIS A 133 -5.64 2.96 -2.05
N ARG A 134 -5.76 1.63 -1.90
CA ARG A 134 -5.39 0.97 -0.65
C ARG A 134 -3.90 1.17 -0.35
N LEU A 135 -3.02 0.77 -1.26
CA LEU A 135 -1.58 0.82 -1.03
C LEU A 135 -1.06 2.24 -0.76
N CYS A 136 -1.45 3.21 -1.61
CA CYS A 136 -1.01 4.59 -1.48
C CYS A 136 -1.58 5.23 -0.22
N LEU A 137 -2.89 5.14 0.01
CA LEU A 137 -3.51 5.80 1.17
C LEU A 137 -3.11 5.15 2.49
N ASP A 138 -2.84 3.84 2.54
CA ASP A 138 -2.39 3.17 3.76
C ASP A 138 -1.08 3.79 4.27
N CYS A 139 -0.12 4.06 3.37
CA CYS A 139 1.13 4.75 3.75
C CYS A 139 0.89 6.23 4.05
N HIS A 140 0.20 6.97 3.17
CA HIS A 140 0.02 8.41 3.35
C HIS A 140 -0.79 8.77 4.60
N ARG A 141 -1.79 7.97 4.98
CA ARG A 141 -2.57 8.18 6.22
C ARG A 141 -1.79 7.90 7.50
N ALA A 142 -0.70 7.13 7.41
CA ALA A 142 0.21 6.93 8.51
C ALA A 142 1.16 8.13 8.72
N LEU A 143 1.35 8.95 7.68
CA LEU A 143 2.21 10.14 7.69
C LEU A 143 1.42 11.41 7.99
N GLU A 144 0.24 11.53 7.39
CA GLU A 144 -0.62 12.71 7.42
C GLU A 144 -2.03 12.32 7.86
N PRO A 145 -2.69 13.10 8.73
CA PRO A 145 -4.02 12.77 9.24
C PRO A 145 -5.10 12.75 8.14
N GLU A 146 -4.93 13.52 7.06
CA GLU A 146 -5.89 13.59 5.95
C GLU A 146 -5.18 13.62 4.58
N VAL A 147 -5.73 12.87 3.62
CA VAL A 147 -5.22 12.80 2.23
C VAL A 147 -6.38 13.12 1.28
N SER A 148 -6.28 14.24 0.56
CA SER A 148 -7.33 14.70 -0.35
C SER A 148 -7.25 14.03 -1.72
N CYS A 149 -8.36 13.99 -2.46
CA CYS A 149 -8.40 13.46 -3.82
C CYS A 149 -7.48 14.26 -4.77
N ALA A 150 -7.49 15.59 -4.63
CA ALA A 150 -6.73 16.51 -5.49
C ALA A 150 -5.22 16.35 -5.33
N ALA A 151 -4.74 15.91 -4.16
CA ALA A 151 -3.32 15.68 -3.91
C ALA A 151 -2.68 14.67 -4.88
N CYS A 152 -3.48 13.78 -5.50
CA CYS A 152 -3.02 12.87 -6.54
C CYS A 152 -3.66 13.13 -7.92
N HIS A 153 -4.90 13.64 -7.96
CA HIS A 153 -5.72 13.71 -9.17
C HIS A 153 -5.90 15.13 -9.76
N ASP A 154 -5.15 16.13 -9.31
CA ASP A 154 -5.20 17.48 -9.87
C ASP A 154 -4.55 17.59 -11.27
N GLY A 155 -3.80 16.57 -11.69
CA GLY A 155 -3.07 16.54 -12.95
C GLY A 155 -1.87 17.50 -13.00
N LYS A 156 -1.56 18.18 -11.89
CA LYS A 156 -0.52 19.19 -11.75
C LYS A 156 0.63 18.63 -10.89
N GLY A 157 1.85 18.69 -11.42
CA GLY A 157 3.02 18.19 -10.70
C GLY A 157 3.04 16.67 -10.50
N LEU A 158 3.99 16.17 -9.71
CA LEU A 158 4.21 14.74 -9.47
C LEU A 158 3.65 14.25 -8.12
N GLY A 159 2.78 15.04 -7.47
CA GLY A 159 2.28 14.74 -6.12
C GLY A 159 3.38 14.66 -5.05
N LEU A 160 4.54 15.28 -5.30
CA LEU A 160 5.61 15.35 -4.30
C LEU A 160 5.12 16.22 -3.14
N PRO A 161 5.36 15.82 -1.87
CA PRO A 161 5.16 16.74 -0.76
C PRO A 161 5.92 18.02 -1.10
N ARG A 162 5.25 19.17 -0.90
CA ARG A 162 5.92 20.47 -0.98
C ARG A 162 7.13 20.34 -0.09
N ALA A 163 8.34 20.46 -0.64
CA ALA A 163 9.58 20.26 0.11
C ALA A 163 9.45 21.01 1.44
N VAL A 164 9.20 20.26 2.52
CA VAL A 164 9.30 20.84 3.84
C VAL A 164 10.80 20.97 3.98
N GLU A 165 11.31 22.16 3.66
CA GLU A 165 12.67 22.53 4.03
C GLU A 165 12.80 22.13 5.51
N PRO A 166 13.58 21.09 5.84
CA PRO A 166 13.58 20.47 7.16
C PRO A 166 13.82 21.49 8.29
N ASP A 167 14.47 22.59 7.92
CA ASP A 167 14.96 23.66 8.76
C ASP A 167 13.85 24.61 9.23
N LYS A 168 12.73 24.69 8.51
CA LYS A 168 11.63 25.63 8.86
C LYS A 168 10.73 25.11 9.98
N ALA A 169 10.77 23.81 10.28
CA ALA A 169 10.03 23.20 11.39
C ALA A 169 10.78 23.28 12.73
N ALA A 170 12.08 23.63 12.72
CA ALA A 170 12.90 23.74 13.92
C ALA A 170 12.62 25.07 14.66
N ARG A 171 11.57 25.09 15.49
CA ARG A 171 11.52 26.07 16.60
C ARG A 171 12.61 25.72 17.62
N ARG A 172 13.21 26.74 18.24
CA ARG A 172 14.39 26.72 19.13
C ARG A 172 14.52 25.38 19.89
N GLY A 173 15.57 24.61 19.55
CA GLY A 173 15.86 23.29 20.11
C GLY A 173 15.71 22.11 19.14
N GLY A 174 15.25 22.34 17.91
CA GLY A 174 15.20 21.32 16.86
C GLY A 174 16.55 21.05 16.18
N PHE A 175 16.76 19.81 15.73
CA PHE A 175 17.92 19.38 14.95
C PHE A 175 17.96 20.08 13.57
N PRO A 176 19.07 20.73 13.17
CA PRO A 176 19.17 21.42 11.88
C PRO A 176 19.47 20.42 10.76
N HIS A 177 18.42 19.76 10.28
CA HIS A 177 18.49 18.63 9.36
C HIS A 177 19.09 19.01 7.99
N GLY A 178 18.69 20.13 7.39
CA GLY A 178 19.25 20.61 6.12
C GLY A 178 20.69 21.07 6.23
N GLU A 179 21.14 21.55 7.39
CA GLU A 179 22.55 21.84 7.64
C GLU A 179 23.39 20.55 7.65
N HIS A 180 22.89 19.48 8.28
CA HIS A 180 23.65 18.22 8.34
C HIS A 180 23.77 17.52 6.99
N VAL A 181 22.72 17.58 6.17
CA VAL A 181 22.77 17.03 4.80
C VAL A 181 23.64 17.91 3.88
N ARG A 182 23.49 19.24 3.93
CA ARG A 182 24.19 20.15 2.99
C ARG A 182 25.63 20.45 3.38
N THR A 183 25.89 20.72 4.66
CA THR A 183 27.20 21.16 5.14
C THR A 183 28.13 19.98 5.38
N TYR A 184 27.60 18.89 5.96
CA TYR A 184 28.41 17.75 6.39
C TYR A 184 28.28 16.53 5.46
N GLY A 185 27.48 16.62 4.40
CA GLY A 185 27.31 15.55 3.42
C GLY A 185 26.67 14.29 3.99
N ALA A 186 25.99 14.39 5.14
CA ALA A 186 25.34 13.24 5.77
C ALA A 186 24.27 12.67 4.83
N SER A 187 24.38 11.38 4.53
CA SER A 187 23.41 10.64 3.73
C SER A 187 22.14 10.38 4.54
N CYS A 188 20.99 10.23 3.87
CA CYS A 188 19.74 9.91 4.55
C CYS A 188 19.85 8.60 5.34
N ALA A 189 20.62 7.63 4.83
CA ALA A 189 20.82 6.33 5.46
C ALA A 189 21.68 6.41 6.73
N ASP A 190 22.52 7.43 6.88
CA ASP A 190 23.39 7.63 8.04
C ASP A 190 22.57 7.81 9.32
N CYS A 191 21.35 8.35 9.19
CA CYS A 191 20.40 8.55 10.28
C CYS A 191 19.15 7.65 10.20
N HIS A 192 18.68 7.25 9.01
CA HIS A 192 17.39 6.56 8.80
C HIS A 192 17.46 5.04 8.49
N GLY A 193 18.54 4.36 8.85
CA GLY A 193 18.75 2.93 8.56
C GLY A 193 17.94 1.93 9.39
N GLY A 194 16.60 1.96 9.33
CA GLY A 194 15.73 0.90 9.90
C GLY A 194 14.47 1.37 10.64
N TRP A 195 14.04 2.62 10.43
CA TRP A 195 12.95 3.23 11.20
C TRP A 195 11.69 3.28 10.34
N SER A 196 10.58 2.75 10.83
CA SER A 196 9.28 2.99 10.20
C SER A 196 8.88 4.45 10.40
N CYS A 197 8.11 5.03 9.48
CA CYS A 197 7.60 6.39 9.56
C CYS A 197 6.83 6.72 10.85
N ALA A 198 6.17 5.70 11.44
CA ALA A 198 5.50 5.81 12.73
C ALA A 198 6.47 6.00 13.93
N ALA A 199 7.78 5.84 13.74
CA ALA A 199 8.77 6.10 14.77
C ALA A 199 8.96 7.60 15.06
N CYS A 200 8.52 8.49 14.17
CA CYS A 200 8.69 9.94 14.31
C CYS A 200 7.38 10.73 14.15
N HIS A 201 6.42 10.26 13.34
CA HIS A 201 5.13 10.91 13.15
C HIS A 201 4.07 10.35 14.12
N HIS A 202 3.95 10.96 15.30
CA HIS A 202 2.86 10.71 16.24
C HIS A 202 1.88 11.89 16.25
N ALA A 203 0.59 11.62 16.49
CA ALA A 203 -0.37 12.67 16.82
C ALA A 203 0.13 13.48 18.04
N ALA A 204 -0.15 14.79 18.03
CA ALA A 204 0.33 15.73 19.06
C ALA A 204 0.11 15.18 20.48
N GLY A 205 1.21 14.99 21.23
CA GLY A 205 1.16 14.57 22.64
C GLY A 205 1.86 13.25 22.98
N VAL A 206 2.40 12.50 22.01
CA VAL A 206 3.23 11.32 22.28
C VAL A 206 4.71 11.65 22.08
N LYS A 207 5.50 11.44 23.14
CA LYS A 207 6.95 11.67 23.13
C LYS A 207 7.60 10.74 22.09
N PRO A 208 8.44 11.25 21.17
CA PRO A 208 9.14 10.37 20.24
C PRO A 208 9.95 9.33 21.01
N PRO A 209 10.20 8.14 20.43
CA PRO A 209 11.17 7.22 20.99
C PRO A 209 12.46 8.01 21.20
N PRO A 210 13.18 7.78 22.31
CA PRO A 210 14.44 8.46 22.54
C PRO A 210 15.29 8.24 21.29
N THR A 211 15.68 9.33 20.63
CA THR A 211 16.75 9.29 19.64
C THR A 211 17.88 8.56 20.34
N THR A 212 18.16 7.31 19.95
CA THR A 212 19.25 6.56 20.56
C THR A 212 20.49 7.44 20.40
N PRO A 213 21.13 7.86 21.51
CA PRO A 213 22.32 8.72 21.45
C PRO A 213 23.36 8.19 20.44
N GLY A 214 23.38 6.87 20.23
CA GLY A 214 24.23 6.19 19.26
C GLY A 214 24.18 6.68 17.80
N ALA A 215 23.12 7.32 17.30
CA ALA A 215 23.11 7.84 15.93
C ALA A 215 23.97 9.10 15.79
N CYS A 216 23.80 10.06 16.68
CA CYS A 216 24.62 11.28 16.72
C CYS A 216 26.04 10.97 17.16
N LEU A 217 26.22 9.98 18.05
CA LEU A 217 27.52 9.60 18.60
C LEU A 217 28.47 8.95 17.60
N LYS A 218 27.98 8.56 16.42
CA LYS A 218 28.83 8.12 15.31
C LYS A 218 29.71 9.24 14.76
N CYS A 219 29.25 10.49 14.85
CA CYS A 219 29.92 11.67 14.30
C CYS A 219 30.30 12.69 15.38
N HIS A 220 29.62 12.70 16.52
CA HIS A 220 29.92 13.56 17.65
C HIS A 220 30.36 12.74 18.86
N PRO A 221 31.54 12.96 19.45
CA PRO A 221 31.89 12.28 20.70
C PRO A 221 30.92 12.68 21.82
N ALA A 222 30.75 11.80 22.82
CA ALA A 222 29.95 12.11 23.99
C ALA A 222 30.56 13.31 24.73
N VAL A 223 29.78 14.39 24.90
CA VAL A 223 30.25 15.56 25.66
C VAL A 223 30.31 15.17 27.14
N PRO A 224 31.49 15.23 27.79
CA PRO A 224 31.59 14.95 29.21
C PRO A 224 30.73 15.96 29.99
N LYS A 225 29.92 15.47 30.93
CA LYS A 225 29.12 16.33 31.79
C LYS A 225 30.03 16.99 32.83
N GLY A 226 30.33 18.26 32.64
CA GLY A 226 30.90 19.14 33.66
C GLY A 226 32.37 19.46 33.46
N GLY A 227 32.64 20.72 33.14
CA GLY A 227 33.87 21.46 33.35
C GLY A 227 33.49 22.86 33.80
#